data_AF-A0A2M7NSC3-F1
#
_entry.id   AF-A0A2M7NSC3-F1
#
_cell.length_a   1.000
_cell.length_b   1.000
_cell.length_c   1.000
_cell.angle_alpha   90.00
_cell.angle_beta   90.00
_cell.angle_gamma   90.00
#
_symmetry.space_group_name_H-M   'P 1'
#
loop_
_entity.id
_entity.type
_entity.pdbx_description
1 polymer ?
#
loop_
_entity_poly.entity_id
_entity_poly.type
_entity_poly.pdbx_seq_one_letter_code
_entity_poly.pdbx_strand_id
1 'polypeptide(L)'
;DLIKHIKKEHSFSAGAAFYPEGHFQSPSLADDITHIAGKFAAGADFGISQMFFDNRYYYDFLDRAAKAGIKKPLIPGIMPILNFEKIKELASSSAKVAIPDKLERLMN
;
A
#
# COMPACT_ATOMS: atom_id res chain seq x y z
N ASP A 1 -13.76 9.75 2.40
CA ASP A 1 -14.72 10.41 3.32
C ASP A 1 -14.31 10.37 4.77
N LEU A 2 -13.99 9.21 5.34
CA LEU A 2 -13.59 9.10 6.75
C LEU A 2 -12.50 10.11 7.17
N ILE A 3 -11.42 10.25 6.38
CA ILE A 3 -10.34 11.21 6.67
C ILE A 3 -10.87 12.65 6.77
N LYS A 4 -11.76 13.07 5.85
CA LYS A 4 -12.34 14.42 5.86
C LYS A 4 -13.18 14.65 7.12
N HIS A 5 -13.97 13.64 7.50
CA HIS A 5 -14.83 13.71 8.68
C HIS A 5 -14.01 13.82 9.98
N ILE A 6 -13.04 12.94 10.18
CA ILE A 6 -12.22 12.97 11.41
C ILE A 6 -11.37 14.24 11.53
N LYS A 7 -10.91 14.81 10.40
CA LYS A 7 -10.15 16.07 10.39
C LYS A 7 -11.02 17.31 10.63
N LYS A 8 -12.32 17.24 10.36
CA LYS A 8 -13.27 18.33 10.64
C LYS A 8 -13.64 18.39 12.13
N GLU A 9 -13.82 17.24 12.76
CA GLU A 9 -14.36 17.14 14.12
C GLU A 9 -13.27 17.00 15.18
N HIS A 10 -12.08 16.53 14.79
CA HIS A 10 -10.99 16.23 15.71
C HIS A 10 -9.62 16.55 15.11
N SER A 11 -8.61 16.71 15.98
CA SER A 11 -7.20 16.94 15.59
C SER A 11 -6.39 15.64 15.52
N PHE A 12 -6.97 14.56 14.98
CA PHE A 12 -6.25 13.30 14.84
C PHE A 12 -5.18 13.35 13.74
N SER A 13 -4.09 12.63 13.93
CA SER A 13 -3.20 12.24 12.84
C SER A 13 -3.84 11.08 12.07
N ALA A 14 -3.79 11.12 10.75
CA ALA A 14 -4.45 10.14 9.87
C ALA A 14 -3.43 9.50 8.91
N GLY A 15 -3.28 8.18 9.00
CA GLY A 15 -2.56 7.37 8.02
C GLY A 15 -3.51 6.83 6.95
N ALA A 16 -3.03 6.74 5.70
CA ALA A 16 -3.78 6.18 4.58
C ALA A 16 -3.14 4.89 4.04
N ALA A 17 -3.94 3.85 3.80
CA ALA A 17 -3.44 2.67 3.10
C ALA A 17 -3.19 2.96 1.61
N PHE A 18 -2.11 2.40 1.06
CA PHE A 18 -1.83 2.31 -0.38
C PHE A 18 -1.31 0.92 -0.76
N TYR A 19 -1.37 0.58 -2.04
CA TYR A 19 -1.18 -0.78 -2.53
C TYR A 19 -0.14 -0.78 -3.66
N PRO A 20 1.13 -1.15 -3.38
CA PRO A 20 2.19 -1.14 -4.39
C PRO A 20 1.88 -1.98 -5.64
N GLU A 21 1.23 -3.13 -5.44
CA GLU A 21 0.80 -4.06 -6.49
C GLU A 21 -0.61 -3.77 -7.03
N GLY A 22 -1.25 -2.73 -6.51
CA GLY A 22 -2.61 -2.33 -6.85
C GLY A 22 -3.65 -2.94 -5.94
N HIS A 23 -4.72 -2.19 -5.67
CA HIS A 23 -5.83 -2.70 -4.89
C HIS A 23 -6.66 -3.67 -5.74
N PHE A 24 -7.11 -4.80 -5.17
CA PHE A 24 -7.82 -5.84 -5.93
C PHE A 24 -9.15 -5.38 -6.57
N GLN A 25 -9.73 -4.28 -6.07
CA GLN A 25 -10.92 -3.62 -6.61
C GLN A 25 -10.59 -2.38 -7.45
N SER A 26 -9.33 -1.98 -7.53
CA SER A 26 -8.91 -0.86 -8.36
C SER A 26 -8.77 -1.32 -9.81
N PRO A 27 -9.30 -0.55 -10.78
CA PRO A 27 -9.20 -0.91 -12.19
C PRO A 27 -7.77 -0.77 -12.74
N SER A 28 -6.93 0.06 -12.11
CA SER A 28 -5.54 0.22 -12.50
C SER A 28 -4.66 0.79 -11.40
N LEU A 29 -3.34 0.65 -11.55
CA LEU A 29 -2.37 1.31 -10.68
C LEU A 29 -2.43 2.85 -10.78
N ALA A 30 -2.88 3.41 -11.92
CA ALA A 30 -3.06 4.86 -12.06
C ALA A 30 -4.22 5.36 -11.20
N ASP A 31 -5.29 4.56 -11.09
CA ASP A 31 -6.41 4.84 -10.20
C ASP A 31 -5.97 4.76 -8.74
N ASP A 32 -5.13 3.79 -8.36
CA ASP A 32 -4.58 3.73 -6.99
C ASP A 32 -3.79 4.98 -6.62
N ILE A 33 -3.01 5.53 -7.56
CA ILE A 33 -2.30 6.82 -7.37
C ILE A 33 -3.29 7.97 -7.17
N THR A 34 -4.35 8.03 -7.97
CA THR A 34 -5.41 9.03 -7.83
C THR A 34 -6.11 8.92 -6.47
N HIS A 35 -6.38 7.70 -6.00
CA HIS A 35 -7.02 7.46 -4.71
C HIS A 35 -6.14 7.90 -3.53
N ILE A 36 -4.85 7.54 -3.51
CA ILE A 36 -3.96 7.97 -2.42
C ILE A 36 -3.75 9.49 -2.45
N ALA A 37 -3.65 10.11 -3.64
CA ALA A 37 -3.62 11.56 -3.78
C ALA A 37 -4.89 12.21 -3.20
N GLY A 38 -6.07 11.63 -3.47
CA GLY A 38 -7.34 12.06 -2.89
C GLY A 38 -7.38 11.92 -1.36
N LYS A 39 -6.80 10.85 -0.80
CA LYS A 39 -6.67 10.67 0.66
C LYS A 39 -5.75 11.73 1.28
N PHE A 40 -4.65 12.10 0.61
CA PHE A 40 -3.79 13.20 1.06
C PHE A 40 -4.48 14.55 0.94
N ALA A 41 -5.20 14.83 -0.14
CA ALA A 41 -5.99 16.05 -0.29
C ALA A 41 -7.11 16.14 0.77
N ALA A 42 -7.63 15.01 1.22
CA ALA A 42 -8.59 14.93 2.33
C ALA A 42 -7.97 15.19 3.71
N GLY A 43 -6.64 15.23 3.82
CA GLY A 43 -5.91 15.54 5.04
C GLY A 43 -5.08 14.41 5.63
N ALA A 44 -4.87 13.27 4.93
CA ALA A 44 -3.96 12.25 5.44
C ALA A 44 -2.53 12.80 5.58
N ASP A 45 -1.86 12.40 6.66
CA ASP A 45 -0.54 12.89 7.04
C ASP A 45 0.58 12.07 6.41
N PHE A 46 0.35 10.76 6.25
CA PHE A 46 1.27 9.81 5.62
C PHE A 46 0.50 8.61 5.04
N GLY A 47 1.14 7.84 4.18
CA GLY A 47 0.64 6.56 3.70
C GLY A 47 1.45 5.40 4.27
N ILE A 48 0.80 4.24 4.47
CA ILE A 48 1.46 2.96 4.76
C ILE A 48 1.05 1.96 3.68
N SER A 49 2.03 1.25 3.13
CA SER A 49 1.77 0.25 2.09
C SER A 49 1.12 -1.00 2.68
N GLN A 50 0.32 -1.69 1.87
CA GLN A 50 0.11 -3.12 2.04
C GLN A 50 1.47 -3.85 1.96
N MET A 51 1.56 -5.05 2.54
CA MET A 51 2.71 -5.93 2.40
C MET A 51 3.04 -6.21 0.92
N PHE A 52 4.32 -6.41 0.63
CA PHE A 52 4.85 -6.82 -0.67
C PHE A 52 6.10 -7.66 -0.43
N PHE A 53 6.42 -8.59 -1.33
CA PHE A 53 7.62 -9.43 -1.22
C PHE A 53 8.67 -9.15 -2.32
N ASP A 54 8.34 -8.24 -3.23
CA ASP A 54 9.26 -7.72 -4.23
C ASP A 54 9.36 -6.19 -4.12
N ASN A 55 10.55 -5.70 -3.79
CA ASN A 55 10.80 -4.28 -3.58
C ASN A 55 10.52 -3.42 -4.83
N ARG A 56 10.54 -4.01 -6.03
CA ARG A 56 10.28 -3.29 -7.29
C ARG A 56 8.90 -2.66 -7.29
N TYR A 57 7.87 -3.34 -6.76
CA TYR A 57 6.52 -2.79 -6.70
C TYR A 57 6.44 -1.54 -5.83
N TYR A 58 7.12 -1.54 -4.69
CA TYR A 58 7.17 -0.38 -3.82
C TYR A 58 7.91 0.79 -4.48
N TYR A 59 9.08 0.55 -5.09
CA TYR A 59 9.82 1.60 -5.78
C TYR A 59 9.10 2.17 -7.00
N ASP A 60 8.46 1.32 -7.81
CA ASP A 60 7.66 1.75 -8.95
C ASP A 60 6.45 2.59 -8.50
N PHE A 61 5.83 2.23 -7.37
CA PHE A 61 4.78 3.03 -6.77
C PHE A 61 5.28 4.41 -6.34
N LEU A 62 6.45 4.48 -5.69
CA LEU A 62 7.07 5.75 -5.29
C LEU A 62 7.37 6.64 -6.49
N ASP A 63 7.89 6.09 -7.58
CA ASP A 63 8.16 6.84 -8.83
C ASP A 63 6.86 7.40 -9.44
N ARG A 64 5.81 6.59 -9.52
CA ARG A 64 4.48 7.04 -9.99
C ARG A 64 3.88 8.12 -9.09
N ALA A 65 3.99 7.94 -7.77
CA ALA A 65 3.50 8.91 -6.79
C ALA A 65 4.26 10.25 -6.92
N ALA A 66 5.58 10.20 -7.08
CA ALA A 66 6.41 11.39 -7.30
C ALA A 66 6.04 12.11 -8.60
N LYS A 67 5.83 11.37 -9.69
CA LYS A 67 5.35 11.91 -10.99
C LYS A 67 3.96 12.55 -10.88
N ALA A 68 3.11 12.05 -9.98
CA ALA A 68 1.81 12.64 -9.67
C ALA A 68 1.88 13.80 -8.66
N GLY A 69 3.08 14.23 -8.24
CA GLY A 69 3.26 15.37 -7.33
C GLY A 69 3.00 15.05 -5.85
N ILE A 70 2.90 13.78 -5.47
CA ILE A 70 2.73 13.38 -4.08
C ILE A 70 4.05 13.59 -3.32
N LYS A 71 4.02 14.46 -2.30
CA LYS A 71 5.17 14.79 -1.44
C LYS A 71 5.05 14.25 0.00
N LYS A 72 3.91 13.65 0.34
CA LYS A 72 3.64 13.10 1.67
C LYS A 72 4.45 11.80 1.87
N PRO A 73 4.86 11.47 3.11
CA PRO A 73 5.59 10.23 3.37
C PRO A 73 4.77 9.00 2.97
N LEU A 74 5.39 8.08 2.23
CA LEU A 74 4.85 6.77 1.85
C LEU A 74 5.73 5.69 2.48
N ILE A 75 5.27 5.08 3.56
CA ILE A 75 6.06 4.20 4.42
C ILE A 75 5.83 2.74 4.00
N PRO A 76 6.87 1.91 3.86
CA PRO A 76 6.69 0.50 3.54
C PRO A 76 6.16 -0.28 4.76
N GLY A 77 5.05 -0.99 4.58
CA GLY A 77 4.52 -1.94 5.55
C GLY A 77 5.28 -3.27 5.45
N ILE A 78 6.10 -3.57 6.45
CA ILE A 78 6.89 -4.81 6.49
C ILE A 78 6.14 -5.88 7.28
N MET A 79 5.85 -7.01 6.63
CA MET A 79 5.27 -8.19 7.28
C MET A 79 6.35 -9.25 7.49
N PRO A 80 6.81 -9.49 8.72
CA PRO A 80 7.75 -10.57 9.01
C PRO A 80 7.12 -11.94 8.74
N ILE A 81 7.85 -12.81 8.05
CA ILE A 81 7.40 -14.17 7.75
C ILE A 81 7.70 -15.07 8.96
N LEU A 82 6.69 -15.26 9.81
CA LEU A 82 6.77 -16.19 10.96
C LEU A 82 6.20 -17.57 10.63
N ASN A 83 5.26 -17.62 9.68
CA ASN A 83 4.65 -18.84 9.16
C ASN A 83 4.35 -18.63 7.68
N PHE A 84 5.10 -19.32 6.81
CA PHE A 84 5.04 -19.07 5.38
C PHE A 84 3.70 -19.48 4.75
N GLU A 85 3.10 -20.59 5.18
CA GLU A 85 1.80 -21.05 4.66
C GLU A 85 0.68 -20.04 4.95
N LYS A 86 0.66 -19.44 6.15
CA LYS A 86 -0.28 -18.36 6.48
C LYS A 86 -0.05 -17.11 5.62
N ILE A 87 1.21 -16.79 5.31
CA ILE A 87 1.54 -15.68 4.42
C ILE A 87 1.06 -15.95 3.00
N LYS A 88 1.21 -17.19 2.48
CA LYS A 88 0.68 -17.58 1.17
C LYS A 88 -0.84 -17.41 1.09
N GLU A 89 -1.55 -17.84 2.13
CA GLU A 89 -3.02 -17.66 2.22
C GLU A 89 -3.41 -16.18 2.18
N LEU A 90 -2.76 -15.35 3.01
CA LEU A 90 -3.00 -13.91 3.05
C LEU A 90 -2.68 -13.23 1.72
N ALA A 91 -1.56 -13.60 1.08
CA ALA A 91 -1.13 -13.05 -0.21
C ALA A 91 -2.08 -13.43 -1.35
N SER A 92 -2.57 -14.67 -1.37
CA SER A 92 -3.43 -15.21 -2.43
C SER A 92 -4.89 -14.75 -2.34
N SER A 93 -5.33 -14.31 -1.16
CA SER A 93 -6.70 -13.85 -0.94
C SER A 93 -6.90 -12.40 -1.41
N SER A 94 -7.52 -11.56 -0.59
CA SER A 94 -7.87 -10.17 -0.93
C SER A 94 -6.66 -9.26 -1.14
N ALA A 95 -5.44 -9.68 -0.77
CA ALA A 95 -4.24 -8.88 -0.97
C ALA A 95 -3.69 -8.93 -2.41
N LYS A 96 -3.88 -10.05 -3.14
CA LYS A 96 -3.30 -10.31 -4.48
C LYS A 96 -1.83 -9.91 -4.58
N VAL A 97 -1.04 -10.29 -3.57
CA VAL A 97 0.39 -9.98 -3.46
C VAL A 97 1.21 -11.09 -4.10
N ALA A 98 2.13 -10.74 -5.00
CA ALA A 98 3.01 -11.70 -5.63
C ALA A 98 4.05 -12.23 -4.63
N ILE A 99 4.22 -13.55 -4.60
CA ILE A 99 5.31 -14.22 -3.88
C ILE A 99 6.38 -14.61 -4.90
N PRO A 100 7.59 -14.02 -4.84
CA PRO A 100 8.66 -14.38 -5.77
C PRO A 100 9.11 -15.83 -5.62
N ASP A 101 9.40 -16.52 -6.74
CA ASP A 101 9.91 -17.90 -6.75
C ASP A 101 11.13 -18.09 -5.84
N LYS A 102 12.00 -17.08 -5.77
CA LYS A 102 13.17 -17.10 -4.88
C LYS A 102 12.77 -17.21 -3.42
N LEU A 103 11.74 -16.45 -3.00
CA LEU A 103 11.24 -16.52 -1.64
C LEU A 103 10.59 -17.87 -1.38
N GLU A 104 9.83 -18.41 -2.33
CA GLU A 104 9.24 -19.75 -2.21
C GLU A 104 10.29 -20.84 -2.03
N ARG A 105 11.40 -20.79 -2.79
CA ARG A 105 12.52 -21.73 -2.65
C ARG A 105 13.28 -21.60 -1.33
N LEU A 106 13.29 -20.42 -0.71
CA LEU A 106 13.99 -20.18 0.55
C LEU A 106 13.21 -20.67 1.78
N MET A 107 11.89 -20.81 1.64
CA MET A 107 10.98 -21.15 2.73
C MET A 107 10.54 -22.62 2.72
N ASN A 108 10.91 -23.37 1.67
CA ASN A 108 10.81 -24.83 1.57
C ASN A 108 12.11 -25.50 2.03
#